data_AF-A0A7C5VGM7-F1
#
_entry.id   AF-A0A7C5VGM7-F1
#
_cell.length_a   1.000
_cell.length_b   1.000
_cell.length_c   1.000
_cell.angle_alpha   90.00
_cell.angle_beta   90.00
_cell.angle_gamma   90.00
#
_symmetry.space_group_name_H-M   'P 1'
#
loop_
_entity.id
_entity.type
_entity.pdbx_description
1 polymer ?
#
loop_
_entity_poly.entity_id
_entity_poly.type
_entity_poly.pdbx_seq_one_letter_code
_entity_poly.pdbx_strand_id
1 'polypeptide(L)'
;MAQTLGYSTRWVRMVIGRYNRDQPLADLRHQNPGQPPLLTPELQEAFRQALLQPHPRDGLWTIRNAAQWLSEKLSRPVDPRRAWAWMKRLGFAPLRPRPRHREGEPERQEGFKKTSSSSSSC
;
A
#
# COMPACT_ATOMS: atom_id res chain seq x y z
N MET A 1 -37.92 6.64 25.74
CA MET A 1 -36.76 5.93 25.15
C MET A 1 -36.32 6.57 23.83
N ALA A 2 -36.99 6.38 22.69
CA ALA A 2 -36.52 6.95 21.41
C ALA A 2 -36.54 8.49 21.35
N GLN A 3 -37.63 9.14 21.77
CA GLN A 3 -37.73 10.61 21.82
C GLN A 3 -36.78 11.25 22.83
N THR A 4 -36.48 10.53 23.92
CA THR A 4 -35.56 10.98 24.98
C THR A 4 -34.10 11.00 24.53
N LEU A 5 -33.74 10.14 23.57
CA LEU A 5 -32.38 9.96 23.06
C LEU A 5 -32.15 10.65 21.71
N GLY A 6 -33.18 11.26 21.11
CA GLY A 6 -33.10 11.89 19.79
C GLY A 6 -32.89 10.91 18.62
N TYR A 7 -33.09 9.61 18.85
CA TYR A 7 -32.93 8.58 17.81
C TYR A 7 -34.26 8.13 17.22
N SER A 8 -34.21 7.62 15.98
CA SER A 8 -35.40 7.01 15.36
C SER A 8 -35.79 5.71 16.08
N THR A 9 -37.09 5.44 16.17
CA THR A 9 -37.64 4.21 16.78
C THR A 9 -37.06 2.94 16.12
N ARG A 10 -36.79 2.98 14.81
CA ARG A 10 -36.18 1.88 14.07
C ARG A 10 -34.76 1.59 14.57
N TRP A 11 -33.96 2.62 14.82
CA TRP A 11 -32.59 2.46 15.31
C TRP A 11 -32.57 1.86 16.72
N VAL A 12 -33.43 2.35 17.62
CA VAL A 12 -33.54 1.81 19.00
C VAL A 12 -33.94 0.33 18.99
N ARG A 13 -34.92 -0.06 18.16
CA ARG A 13 -35.33 -1.47 18.02
C ARG A 13 -34.21 -2.35 17.47
N MET A 14 -33.44 -1.85 16.51
CA MET A 14 -32.28 -2.57 15.95
C MET A 14 -31.20 -2.79 17.01
N VAL A 15 -30.89 -1.77 17.82
CA VAL A 15 -29.89 -1.86 18.90
C VAL A 15 -30.32 -2.85 19.98
N ILE A 16 -31.57 -2.79 20.44
CA ILE A 16 -32.13 -3.77 21.40
C ILE A 16 -32.06 -5.18 20.81
N GLY A 17 -32.44 -5.36 19.54
CA GLY A 17 -32.37 -6.67 18.88
C GLY A 17 -30.94 -7.21 18.70
N ARG A 18 -29.92 -6.34 18.57
CA ARG A 18 -28.51 -6.75 18.56
C ARG A 18 -28.04 -7.16 19.94
N TYR A 19 -28.39 -6.36 20.96
CA TYR A 19 -28.08 -6.65 22.36
C TYR A 19 -28.67 -8.00 22.79
N ASN A 20 -29.94 -8.25 22.48
CA ASN A 20 -30.61 -9.51 22.83
C ASN A 20 -30.04 -10.75 22.10
N ARG A 21 -29.32 -10.54 20.98
CA ARG A 21 -28.67 -11.62 20.21
C ARG A 21 -27.17 -11.74 20.52
N ASP A 22 -26.70 -11.06 21.57
CA ASP A 22 -25.28 -11.00 21.96
C ASP A 22 -24.37 -10.58 20.78
N GLN A 23 -24.91 -9.79 19.85
CA GLN A 23 -24.14 -9.27 18.72
C GLN A 23 -23.34 -8.06 19.18
N PRO A 24 -22.09 -7.91 18.69
CA PRO A 24 -21.27 -6.77 19.04
C PRO A 24 -21.97 -5.46 18.65
N LEU A 25 -22.06 -4.54 19.61
CA LEU A 25 -22.52 -3.15 19.42
C LEU A 25 -21.45 -2.28 18.75
N ALA A 26 -20.53 -2.90 18.01
CA ALA A 26 -19.40 -2.25 17.37
C ALA A 26 -19.81 -1.53 16.08
N ASP A 27 -19.03 -0.51 15.71
CA ASP A 27 -19.14 0.11 14.39
C ASP A 27 -18.67 -0.87 13.30
N LEU A 28 -19.62 -1.36 12.50
CA LEU A 28 -19.39 -2.32 11.43
C LEU A 28 -18.89 -1.67 10.13
N ARG A 29 -18.74 -0.34 10.06
CA ARG A 29 -18.33 0.35 8.82
C ARG A 29 -16.97 -0.11 8.30
N HIS A 30 -16.05 -0.49 9.20
CA HIS A 30 -14.74 -1.04 8.85
C HIS A 30 -14.78 -2.47 8.32
N GLN A 31 -15.87 -3.20 8.56
CA GLN A 31 -16.08 -4.57 8.09
C GLN A 31 -16.80 -4.61 6.74
N ASN A 32 -17.24 -3.46 6.21
CA ASN A 32 -17.86 -3.41 4.89
C ASN A 32 -16.81 -3.80 3.83
N PRO A 33 -17.10 -4.77 2.96
CA PRO A 33 -16.13 -5.28 1.97
C PRO A 33 -15.71 -4.25 0.92
N GLY A 34 -16.29 -3.04 0.94
CA GLY A 34 -15.96 -1.97 0.02
C GLY A 34 -16.32 -2.29 -1.43
N GLN A 35 -15.83 -1.45 -2.35
CA GLN A 35 -15.91 -1.74 -3.79
C GLN A 35 -14.87 -2.80 -4.16
N PRO A 36 -15.18 -3.71 -5.09
CA PRO A 36 -14.22 -4.70 -5.56
C PRO A 36 -12.97 -4.00 -6.11
N PRO A 37 -11.76 -4.56 -5.86
CA PRO A 37 -10.52 -3.96 -6.33
C PRO A 37 -10.49 -3.88 -7.85
N LEU A 38 -9.90 -2.80 -8.38
CA LEU A 38 -9.77 -2.54 -9.82
C LEU A 38 -9.03 -3.66 -10.58
N LEU A 39 -8.12 -4.36 -9.90
CA LEU A 39 -7.32 -5.44 -10.47
C LEU A 39 -7.82 -6.77 -9.93
N THR A 40 -8.15 -7.70 -10.82
CA THR A 40 -8.38 -9.10 -10.46
C THR A 40 -7.07 -9.70 -9.92
N PRO A 41 -7.14 -10.73 -9.05
CA PRO A 41 -5.93 -11.32 -8.47
C PRO A 41 -4.95 -11.85 -9.53
N GLU A 42 -5.44 -12.35 -10.67
CA GLU A 42 -4.61 -12.82 -11.78
C GLU A 42 -3.81 -11.68 -12.40
N LEU A 43 -4.45 -10.51 -12.57
CA LEU A 43 -3.79 -9.33 -13.11
C LEU A 43 -2.80 -8.72 -12.12
N GLN A 44 -3.06 -8.83 -10.82
CA GLN A 44 -2.10 -8.41 -9.78
C GLN A 44 -0.82 -9.23 -9.87
N GLU A 45 -0.93 -10.55 -10.03
CA GLU A 45 0.25 -11.41 -10.16
C GLU A 45 0.98 -11.18 -11.49
N ALA A 46 0.25 -11.04 -12.60
CA ALA A 46 0.86 -10.68 -13.89
C ALA A 46 1.61 -9.35 -13.80
N PHE A 47 1.06 -8.36 -13.09
CA PHE A 47 1.72 -7.08 -12.89
C PHE A 47 2.94 -7.21 -11.98
N ARG A 48 2.87 -8.03 -10.93
CA ARG A 48 4.02 -8.33 -10.05
C ARG A 48 5.16 -8.94 -10.84
N GLN A 49 4.88 -9.93 -11.69
CA GLN A 49 5.88 -10.58 -12.54
C GLN A 49 6.48 -9.60 -13.56
N ALA A 50 5.65 -8.71 -14.13
CA ALA A 50 6.13 -7.68 -15.04
C ALA A 50 7.09 -6.68 -14.35
N LEU A 51 6.81 -6.30 -13.09
CA LEU A 51 7.65 -5.38 -12.32
C LEU A 51 9.05 -5.94 -11.98
N LEU A 52 9.22 -7.26 -12.00
CA LEU A 52 10.53 -7.91 -11.81
C LEU A 52 11.43 -7.80 -13.05
N GLN A 53 10.83 -7.58 -14.22
CA GLN A 53 11.54 -7.43 -15.48
C GLN A 53 11.76 -5.94 -15.78
N PRO A 54 12.85 -5.58 -16.49
CA PRO A 54 13.02 -4.23 -16.99
C PRO A 54 11.86 -3.87 -17.93
N HIS A 55 11.37 -2.63 -17.84
CA HIS A 55 10.28 -2.18 -18.70
C HIS A 55 10.70 -2.25 -20.18
N PRO A 56 9.88 -2.77 -21.10
CA PRO A 56 10.28 -3.03 -22.50
C PRO A 56 10.69 -1.78 -23.29
N ARG A 57 10.28 -0.60 -22.83
CA ARG A 57 10.55 0.68 -23.50
C ARG A 57 11.87 1.33 -23.05
N ASP A 58 11.98 1.59 -21.75
CA ASP A 58 13.06 2.41 -21.18
C ASP A 58 13.86 1.67 -20.09
N GLY A 59 13.56 0.38 -19.85
CA GLY A 59 14.08 -0.39 -18.72
C GLY A 59 13.53 0.02 -17.34
N LEU A 60 13.02 1.26 -17.21
CA LEU A 60 12.55 1.84 -15.96
C LEU A 60 11.02 1.81 -15.82
N TRP A 61 10.57 1.32 -14.66
CA TRP A 61 9.16 1.37 -14.26
C TRP A 61 8.81 2.74 -13.67
N THR A 62 8.30 3.63 -14.52
CA THR A 62 7.69 4.89 -14.10
C THR A 62 6.18 4.71 -13.85
N ILE A 63 5.58 5.64 -13.12
CA ILE A 63 4.14 5.63 -12.83
C ILE A 63 3.30 5.68 -14.13
N ARG A 64 3.78 6.41 -15.15
CA ARG A 64 3.12 6.49 -16.47
C ARG A 64 3.23 5.19 -17.25
N ASN A 65 4.41 4.57 -17.24
CA ASN A 65 4.65 3.27 -17.89
C ASN A 65 3.78 2.17 -17.24
N ALA A 66 3.67 2.17 -15.91
CA ALA A 66 2.76 1.28 -15.19
C ALA A 66 1.29 1.49 -15.55
N ALA A 67 0.86 2.76 -15.69
CA ALA A 67 -0.50 3.09 -16.11
C ALA A 67 -0.79 2.62 -17.54
N GLN A 68 0.18 2.79 -18.45
CA GLN A 68 0.07 2.33 -19.83
C GLN A 68 -0.05 0.80 -19.89
N TRP A 69 0.85 0.07 -19.20
CA TRP A 69 0.81 -1.39 -19.14
C TRP A 69 -0.53 -1.92 -18.60
N LEU A 70 -1.02 -1.32 -17.52
CA LEU A 70 -2.33 -1.67 -16.96
C LEU A 70 -3.48 -1.33 -17.92
N SER A 71 -3.38 -0.21 -18.64
CA SER A 71 -4.42 0.21 -19.59
C SER A 71 -4.50 -0.73 -20.79
N GLU A 72 -3.36 -1.23 -21.26
CA GLU A 72 -3.26 -2.22 -22.34
C GLU A 72 -3.87 -3.57 -21.91
N LYS A 73 -3.65 -4.01 -20.66
CA LYS A 73 -4.21 -5.27 -20.15
C LYS A 73 -5.71 -5.20 -19.83
N LEU A 74 -6.18 -4.05 -19.37
CA LEU A 74 -7.59 -3.84 -18.99
C LEU A 74 -8.44 -3.29 -20.14
N SER A 75 -7.83 -2.97 -21.29
CA SER A 75 -8.47 -2.29 -22.43
C SER A 75 -9.24 -1.02 -22.01
N ARG A 76 -8.76 -0.35 -20.96
CA ARG A 76 -9.41 0.80 -20.32
C ARG A 76 -8.36 1.77 -19.80
N PRO A 77 -8.59 3.09 -19.86
CA PRO A 77 -7.64 4.05 -19.32
C PRO A 77 -7.54 3.91 -17.80
N VAL A 78 -6.33 3.66 -17.31
CA VAL A 78 -6.02 3.61 -15.87
C VAL A 78 -5.33 4.89 -15.47
N ASP A 79 -5.86 5.53 -14.41
CA ASP A 79 -5.24 6.72 -13.84
C ASP A 79 -3.84 6.39 -13.28
N PRO A 80 -2.80 7.20 -13.57
CA PRO A 80 -1.44 6.94 -13.11
C PRO A 80 -1.32 6.84 -11.58
N ARG A 81 -2.11 7.58 -10.80
CA ARG A 81 -2.09 7.50 -9.33
C ARG A 81 -2.59 6.13 -8.85
N ARG A 82 -3.58 5.54 -9.54
CA ARG A 82 -4.04 4.17 -9.25
C ARG A 82 -2.94 3.15 -9.57
N ALA A 83 -2.25 3.32 -10.70
CA ALA A 83 -1.11 2.47 -11.05
C ALA A 83 -0.03 2.53 -9.95
N TRP A 84 0.31 3.73 -9.48
CA TRP A 84 1.25 3.91 -8.37
C TRP A 84 0.78 3.27 -7.05
N ALA A 85 -0.49 3.42 -6.70
CA ALA A 85 -1.05 2.79 -5.50
C ALA A 85 -0.89 1.26 -5.53
N TRP A 86 -1.09 0.65 -6.71
CA TRP A 86 -0.87 -0.77 -6.91
C TRP A 86 0.61 -1.15 -6.91
N MET A 87 1.49 -0.36 -7.53
CA MET A 87 2.95 -0.57 -7.45
C MET A 87 3.42 -0.64 -5.99
N LYS A 88 3.00 0.33 -5.16
CA LYS A 88 3.33 0.33 -3.73
C LYS A 88 2.74 -0.87 -2.98
N ARG A 89 1.49 -1.25 -3.27
CA ARG A 89 0.85 -2.42 -2.66
C ARG A 89 1.59 -3.73 -2.99
N LEU A 90 2.15 -3.83 -4.19
CA LEU A 90 2.94 -4.99 -4.63
C LEU A 90 4.40 -4.94 -4.15
N GLY A 91 4.78 -3.95 -3.34
CA GLY A 91 6.11 -3.84 -2.75
C GLY A 91 7.15 -3.17 -3.67
N PHE A 92 6.74 -2.53 -4.76
CA PHE A 92 7.66 -1.78 -5.60
C PHE A 92 8.11 -0.50 -4.89
N ALA A 93 9.38 -0.47 -4.49
CA ALA A 93 10.04 0.70 -3.94
C ALA A 93 11.17 1.11 -4.91
N PRO A 94 11.09 2.28 -5.57
CA PRO A 94 12.20 2.79 -6.35
C PRO A 94 13.37 3.12 -5.40
N LEU A 95 14.30 2.17 -5.27
CA LEU A 95 15.52 2.34 -4.50
C LEU A 95 16.42 3.32 -5.25
N ARG A 96 16.39 4.59 -4.85
CA ARG A 96 17.38 5.55 -5.32
C ARG A 96 18.70 5.28 -4.60
N PRO A 97 19.83 5.10 -5.32
CA PRO A 97 21.13 5.01 -4.67
C PRO A 97 21.37 6.30 -3.89
N ARG A 98 21.92 6.17 -2.68
CA ARG A 98 22.26 7.33 -1.85
C ARG A 98 23.22 8.23 -2.64
N PRO A 99 22.93 9.54 -2.80
CA PRO A 99 23.85 10.47 -3.45
C PRO A 99 25.23 10.38 -2.80
N ARG A 100 26.28 10.12 -3.59
CA ARG A 100 27.67 10.14 -3.10
C ARG A 100 28.23 11.55 -3.33
N HIS A 101 28.85 12.12 -2.31
CA HIS A 101 29.54 13.41 -2.44
C HIS A 101 30.70 13.27 -3.42
N ARG A 102 30.83 14.18 -4.39
CA ARG A 102 31.83 14.09 -5.47
C ARG A 102 33.26 14.12 -4.95
N GLU A 103 33.50 14.87 -3.88
CA GLU A 103 34.80 14.98 -3.21
C GLU A 103 34.93 14.00 -2.03
N GLY A 104 34.00 13.04 -1.91
CA GLY A 104 34.07 12.01 -0.90
C GLY A 104 35.20 11.03 -1.24
N GLU A 105 36.40 11.26 -0.69
CA GLU A 105 37.49 10.30 -0.76
C GLU A 105 37.10 9.04 0.04
N PRO A 106 36.92 7.88 -0.63
CA PRO A 106 36.49 6.65 0.04
C PRO A 106 37.51 6.20 1.10
N GLU A 107 38.80 6.40 0.84
CA GLU A 107 39.89 6.03 1.74
C GLU A 107 39.85 6.79 3.08
N ARG A 108 39.57 8.10 3.07
CA ARG A 108 39.40 8.88 4.31
C ARG A 108 38.14 8.50 5.08
N GLN A 109 37.07 8.09 4.38
CA GLN A 109 35.83 7.64 5.01
C GLN A 109 35.99 6.28 5.70
N GLU A 110 36.82 5.39 5.14
CA GLU A 110 37.17 4.11 5.76
C GLU A 110 38.03 4.31 7.02
N GLY A 111 38.99 5.24 7.01
CA GLY A 111 39.78 5.59 8.19
C GLY A 111 38.99 6.30 9.30
N PHE A 112 37.93 7.05 8.95
CA PHE A 112 37.08 7.75 9.92
C PHE A 112 35.99 6.85 10.55
N LYS A 113 35.77 5.63 10.03
CA LYS A 113 34.83 4.68 10.63
C LYS A 113 35.32 4.30 12.03
N LYS A 114 34.68 4.85 13.07
CA LYS A 114 34.92 4.45 14.47
C LYS A 114 34.59 2.97 14.63
N THR A 115 35.63 2.15 14.75
CA THR A 115 35.56 0.79 15.31
C THR A 115 35.34 0.91 16.82
N SER A 116 34.11 1.24 17.24
CA SER A 116 33.74 1.00 18.63
C SER A 116 33.64 -0.51 18.82
N SER A 117 34.63 -1.12 19.45
CA SER A 117 34.55 -2.47 20.00
C SER A 117 33.39 -2.52 20.98
N SER A 118 32.32 -3.21 20.62
CA SER A 118 31.31 -3.65 21.56
C SER A 118 31.92 -4.75 22.44
N SER A 119 32.65 -4.37 23.48
CA SER A 119 32.93 -5.26 24.60
C SER A 119 31.68 -5.34 25.46
N SER A 120 30.78 -6.26 25.12
CA SER A 120 29.78 -6.75 26.06
C SER A 120 30.29 -8.08 26.63
N SER A 121 30.79 -8.01 27.86
CA SER A 121 30.96 -9.16 28.74
C SER A 121 30.10 -8.96 29.97
N CYS A 122 29.62 -10.10 30.51
CA CYS A 122 28.76 -10.33 31.67
C CYS A 122 27.26 -10.35 31.40
#